data_AF-A0A9D5DPI4-F1
#
_entry.id   AF-A0A9D5DPI4-F1
#
_cell.length_a   1.000
_cell.length_b   1.000
_cell.length_c   1.000
_cell.angle_alpha   90.00
_cell.angle_beta   90.00
_cell.angle_gamma   90.00
#
_symmetry.space_group_name_H-M   'P 1'
#
loop_
_entity.id
_entity.type
_entity.pdbx_description
1 polymer ?
#
loop_
_entity_poly.entity_id
_entity_poly.type
_entity_poly.pdbx_seq_one_letter_code
_entity_poly.pdbx_strand_id
1 'polypeptide(L)'
;MQRPMFKDFNSEEEAYDAVKKMKQKYDSSRIKVVAPFPHNNQTKTHNDYGLPKENVKYDGDMYSLEQLLEGCGFSNNQAKELNNTVESGQLLVIVCQDKTS
;
A
#
# COMPACT_ATOMS: atom_id res chain seq x y z
N MET A 1 -9.90 16.50 7.58
CA MET A 1 -8.65 15.72 7.50
C MET A 1 -9.00 14.24 7.48
N GLN A 2 -8.59 13.51 6.45
CA GLN A 2 -8.89 12.10 6.32
C GLN A 2 -7.74 11.26 6.87
N ARG A 3 -8.05 10.35 7.81
CA ARG A 3 -7.06 9.45 8.42
C ARG A 3 -6.53 8.46 7.38
N PRO A 4 -5.26 8.03 7.51
CA PRO A 4 -4.74 6.99 6.64
C PRO A 4 -5.46 5.67 6.91
N MET A 5 -5.51 4.81 5.90
CA MET A 5 -6.10 3.47 6.01
C MET A 5 -5.35 2.49 5.13
N PHE A 6 -5.44 1.22 5.46
CA PHE A 6 -4.88 0.15 4.67
C PHE A 6 -5.81 -1.05 4.68
N LYS A 7 -5.58 -1.96 3.74
CA LYS A 7 -6.11 -3.31 3.77
C LYS A 7 -5.13 -4.27 3.13
N ASP A 8 -4.93 -5.42 3.76
CA ASP A 8 -4.16 -6.55 3.26
C ASP A 8 -5.02 -7.47 2.39
N PHE A 9 -4.39 -8.09 1.40
CA PHE A 9 -5.01 -9.00 0.45
C PHE A 9 -4.09 -10.18 0.18
N ASN A 10 -4.68 -11.37 0.04
CA ASN A 10 -3.95 -12.61 -0.22
C ASN A 10 -3.75 -12.86 -1.73
N SER A 11 -4.34 -12.03 -2.58
CA SER A 11 -4.22 -12.14 -4.03
C SER A 11 -4.03 -10.78 -4.70
N GLU A 12 -3.25 -10.77 -5.78
CA GLU A 12 -3.00 -9.57 -6.59
C GLU A 12 -4.27 -9.07 -7.28
N GLU A 13 -5.21 -9.95 -7.59
CA GLU A 13 -6.50 -9.62 -8.21
C GLU A 13 -7.44 -8.88 -7.24
N GLU A 14 -7.55 -9.33 -5.99
CA GLU A 14 -8.34 -8.62 -4.97
C GLU A 14 -7.75 -7.23 -4.68
N ALA A 15 -6.42 -7.14 -4.59
CA ALA A 15 -5.72 -5.86 -4.43
C ALA A 15 -6.01 -4.92 -5.61
N TYR A 16 -6.01 -5.45 -6.84
CA TYR A 16 -6.34 -4.69 -8.05
C TYR A 16 -7.77 -4.14 -8.05
N ASP A 17 -8.74 -4.97 -7.71
CA ASP A 17 -10.14 -4.54 -7.59
C ASP A 17 -10.35 -3.53 -6.47
N ALA A 18 -9.63 -3.68 -5.35
CA ALA A 18 -9.63 -2.71 -4.27
C ALA A 18 -9.09 -1.35 -4.75
N VAL A 19 -7.95 -1.33 -5.46
CA VAL A 19 -7.38 -0.09 -6.02
C VAL A 19 -8.36 0.59 -6.97
N LYS A 20 -9.03 -0.16 -7.87
CA LYS A 20 -10.06 0.40 -8.76
C LYS A 20 -11.18 1.10 -7.97
N LYS A 21 -11.65 0.50 -6.88
CA LYS A 21 -12.66 1.10 -6.00
C LYS A 21 -12.13 2.32 -5.25
N MET A 22 -10.88 2.29 -4.80
CA MET A 22 -10.28 3.42 -4.09
C MET A 22 -10.06 4.63 -5.01
N LYS A 23 -9.67 4.41 -6.27
CA LYS A 23 -9.50 5.49 -7.26
C LYS A 23 -10.79 6.26 -7.57
N GLN A 24 -11.96 5.71 -7.26
CA GLN A 24 -13.24 6.44 -7.39
C GLN A 24 -13.44 7.47 -6.27
N LYS A 25 -12.67 7.39 -5.18
CA LYS A 25 -12.84 8.19 -3.96
C LYS A 25 -11.59 9.00 -3.59
N TYR A 26 -10.42 8.58 -4.03
CA TYR A 26 -9.13 9.13 -3.64
C TYR A 26 -8.28 9.42 -4.87
N ASP A 27 -7.44 10.45 -4.76
CA ASP A 27 -6.43 10.74 -5.77
C ASP A 27 -5.41 9.60 -5.87
N SER A 28 -4.98 9.27 -7.09
CA SER A 28 -4.07 8.14 -7.34
C SER A 28 -2.69 8.34 -6.69
N SER A 29 -2.27 9.60 -6.47
CA SER A 29 -1.03 9.91 -5.74
C SER A 29 -1.06 9.48 -4.27
N ARG A 30 -2.26 9.29 -3.70
CA ARG A 30 -2.46 8.89 -2.30
C ARG A 30 -2.59 7.39 -2.10
N ILE A 31 -2.78 6.64 -3.18
CA ILE A 31 -2.96 5.19 -3.13
C ILE A 31 -1.62 4.53 -3.39
N LYS A 32 -1.21 3.64 -2.49
CA LYS A 32 -0.01 2.81 -2.62
C LYS A 32 -0.38 1.33 -2.62
N VAL A 33 0.37 0.53 -3.36
CA VAL A 33 0.31 -0.94 -3.36
C VAL A 33 1.69 -1.45 -2.99
N VAL A 34 1.79 -2.17 -1.88
CA VAL A 34 3.07 -2.62 -1.35
C VAL A 34 3.00 -4.11 -1.04
N ALA A 35 3.99 -4.88 -1.45
CA ALA A 35 4.21 -6.25 -1.00
C ALA A 35 5.56 -6.28 -0.29
N PRO A 36 5.60 -6.16 1.06
CA PRO A 36 6.84 -6.14 1.84
C PRO A 36 7.61 -7.45 1.75
N PHE A 37 6.90 -8.54 1.45
CA PHE A 37 7.42 -9.88 1.30
C PHE A 37 6.83 -10.49 0.02
N PRO A 38 7.31 -10.07 -1.15
CA PRO A 38 6.71 -10.48 -2.40
C PRO A 38 6.93 -11.97 -2.67
N HIS A 39 5.95 -12.59 -3.31
CA HIS A 39 6.08 -13.90 -3.95
C HIS A 39 6.30 -13.68 -5.45
N ASN A 40 6.79 -14.70 -6.16
CA ASN A 40 7.06 -14.61 -7.61
C ASN A 40 5.79 -14.46 -8.48
N ASN A 41 4.61 -14.34 -7.87
CA ASN A 41 3.33 -14.24 -8.56
C ASN A 41 2.77 -12.81 -8.64
N GLN A 42 3.38 -11.81 -7.98
CA GLN A 42 2.99 -10.41 -8.19
C GLN A 42 3.60 -9.88 -9.48
N THR A 43 2.75 -9.63 -10.47
CA THR A 43 3.14 -9.25 -11.83
C THR A 43 2.60 -7.90 -12.26
N LYS A 44 1.57 -7.37 -11.58
CA LYS A 44 0.94 -6.10 -11.91
C LYS A 44 1.86 -4.95 -11.52
N THR A 45 2.13 -4.10 -12.49
CA THR A 45 2.95 -2.91 -12.33
C THR A 45 2.09 -1.68 -12.02
N HIS A 46 2.75 -0.57 -11.70
CA HIS A 46 2.12 0.75 -11.61
C HIS A 46 1.17 1.11 -12.78
N ASN A 47 1.49 0.71 -14.02
CA ASN A 47 0.65 0.97 -15.18
C ASN A 47 -0.65 0.18 -15.12
N ASP A 48 -0.59 -1.07 -14.66
CA ASP A 48 -1.76 -1.93 -14.51
C ASP A 48 -2.72 -1.35 -13.47
N TYR A 49 -2.20 -0.92 -12.32
CA TYR A 49 -3.00 -0.23 -11.29
C TYR A 49 -3.42 1.19 -11.70
N GLY A 50 -2.76 1.76 -12.71
CA GLY A 50 -2.86 3.18 -13.08
C GLY A 50 -2.52 4.11 -11.91
N LEU A 51 -1.44 3.80 -11.22
CA LEU A 51 -0.88 4.58 -10.10
C LEU A 51 0.50 5.13 -10.48
N PRO A 52 1.02 6.15 -9.77
CA PRO A 52 2.41 6.58 -9.93
C PRO A 52 3.41 5.44 -9.68
N LYS A 53 4.57 5.50 -10.34
CA LYS A 53 5.59 4.44 -10.28
C LYS A 53 6.08 4.19 -8.85
N GLU A 54 6.30 5.26 -8.12
CA GLU A 54 6.76 5.26 -6.73
C GLU A 54 5.73 4.73 -5.72
N ASN A 55 4.48 4.54 -6.16
CA ASN A 55 3.39 4.07 -5.31
C ASN A 55 3.15 2.55 -5.42
N VAL A 56 3.85 1.84 -6.30
CA VAL A 56 3.79 0.37 -6.37
C VAL A 56 5.17 -0.21 -6.06
N LYS A 57 5.30 -0.95 -4.96
CA LYS A 57 6.59 -1.48 -4.46
C LYS A 57 6.51 -2.94 -4.02
N TYR A 58 7.34 -3.77 -4.64
CA TYR A 58 7.51 -5.20 -4.35
C TYR A 58 8.99 -5.53 -4.15
N ASP A 59 9.68 -4.77 -3.30
CA ASP A 59 11.14 -4.79 -3.17
C ASP A 59 11.64 -5.72 -2.05
N GLY A 60 10.77 -6.28 -1.22
CA GLY A 60 11.17 -7.20 -0.16
C GLY A 60 11.83 -6.52 1.05
N ASP A 61 11.79 -5.19 1.12
CA ASP A 61 12.48 -4.41 2.16
C ASP A 61 11.52 -4.02 3.29
N MET A 62 11.54 -4.75 4.41
CA MET A 62 10.71 -4.46 5.58
C MET A 62 11.01 -3.11 6.24
N TYR A 63 12.27 -2.65 6.24
CA TYR A 63 12.62 -1.36 6.86
C TYR A 63 11.99 -0.19 6.10
N SER A 64 11.69 -0.41 4.82
CA SER A 64 10.98 0.55 3.97
C SER A 64 9.49 0.67 4.32
N LEU A 65 8.87 -0.37 4.90
CA LEU A 65 7.42 -0.38 5.17
C LEU A 65 7.03 0.55 6.30
N GLU A 66 7.71 0.47 7.45
CA GLU A 66 7.41 1.33 8.60
C GLU A 66 7.54 2.82 8.23
N GLN A 67 8.64 3.18 7.56
CA GLN A 67 8.87 4.55 7.08
C GLN A 67 7.82 4.99 6.06
N LEU A 68 7.38 4.10 5.16
CA LEU A 68 6.32 4.38 4.20
C LEU A 68 4.98 4.64 4.90
N LEU A 69 4.64 3.82 5.90
CA LEU A 69 3.41 3.98 6.68
C LEU A 69 3.44 5.29 7.48
N GLU A 70 4.54 5.58 8.18
CA GLU A 70 4.71 6.88 8.86
C GLU A 70 4.58 8.06 7.88
N GLY A 71 5.24 7.98 6.72
CA GLY A 71 5.13 8.99 5.66
C GLY A 71 3.71 9.15 5.08
N CYS A 72 2.87 8.13 5.24
CA CYS A 72 1.45 8.17 4.88
C CYS A 72 0.53 8.68 5.99
N GLY A 73 1.08 8.99 7.17
CA GLY A 73 0.36 9.57 8.32
C GLY A 73 -0.04 8.56 9.39
N PHE A 74 0.40 7.30 9.29
CA PHE A 74 0.21 6.34 10.39
C PHE A 74 1.11 6.73 11.58
N SER A 75 0.67 6.45 12.81
CA SER A 75 1.54 6.61 13.96
C SER A 75 2.63 5.52 13.97
N ASN A 76 3.76 5.77 14.64
CA ASN A 76 4.84 4.79 14.79
C ASN A 76 4.35 3.44 15.33
N ASN A 77 3.45 3.46 16.31
CA ASN A 77 2.87 2.24 16.88
C ASN A 77 2.03 1.47 15.86
N GLN A 78 1.20 2.17 15.09
CA GLN A 78 0.41 1.54 14.02
C GLN A 78 1.32 0.95 12.93
N ALA A 79 2.35 1.70 12.51
CA ALA A 79 3.30 1.24 11.51
C ALA A 79 4.02 -0.05 11.95
N LYS A 80 4.47 -0.12 13.21
CA LYS A 80 5.09 -1.32 13.80
C LYS A 80 4.14 -2.49 13.91
N GLU A 81 2.92 -2.27 14.40
CA GLU A 81 1.91 -3.33 14.51
C GLU A 81 1.61 -3.93 13.13
N LEU A 82 1.38 -3.07 12.14
CA LEU A 82 1.22 -3.47 10.75
C LEU A 82 2.40 -4.31 10.25
N ASN A 83 3.63 -3.81 10.42
CA ASN A 83 4.84 -4.50 9.96
C ASN A 83 4.98 -5.91 10.55
N ASN A 84 4.54 -6.11 11.80
CA ASN A 84 4.56 -7.42 12.46
C ASN A 84 3.41 -8.35 12.05
N THR A 85 2.34 -7.81 11.44
CA THR A 85 1.15 -8.60 11.03
C THR A 85 1.16 -9.05 9.58
N VAL A 86 1.98 -8.42 8.73
CA VAL A 86 1.97 -8.71 7.29
C VAL A 86 2.73 -10.00 7.02
N GLU A 87 2.05 -10.93 6.37
CA GLU A 87 2.61 -12.23 6.02
C GLU A 87 3.23 -12.25 4.62
N SER A 88 4.06 -13.26 4.37
CA SER A 88 4.67 -13.47 3.05
C SER A 88 3.62 -13.67 1.97
N GLY A 89 3.78 -12.94 0.85
CA GLY A 89 2.89 -12.99 -0.29
C GLY A 89 1.69 -12.04 -0.22
N GLN A 90 1.44 -11.39 0.92
CA GLN A 90 0.34 -10.45 1.05
C GLN A 90 0.63 -9.13 0.35
N LEU A 91 -0.41 -8.53 -0.22
CA LEU A 91 -0.39 -7.19 -0.79
C LEU A 91 -1.14 -6.22 0.13
N LEU A 92 -0.51 -5.10 0.45
CA LEU A 92 -1.08 -3.99 1.17
C LEU A 92 -1.54 -2.92 0.19
N VAL A 93 -2.83 -2.60 0.20
CA VAL A 93 -3.35 -1.38 -0.44
C VAL A 93 -3.52 -0.32 0.63
N ILE A 94 -2.75 0.76 0.51
CA ILE A 94 -2.67 1.84 1.49
C ILE A 94 -3.22 3.12 0.87
N VAL A 95 -4.02 3.85 1.63
CA VAL A 95 -4.47 5.21 1.30
C VAL A 95 -3.88 6.16 2.33
N CYS A 96 -2.98 7.03 1.87
CA CYS A 96 -2.28 7.99 2.71
C CYS A 96 -3.20 9.16 3.10
N GLN A 97 -2.95 9.74 4.27
CA GLN A 97 -3.63 10.93 4.74
C GLN A 97 -3.45 12.09 3.75
N ASP A 98 -4.49 12.91 3.59
CA ASP A 98 -4.37 14.15 2.83
C ASP A 98 -3.30 15.04 3.47
N LYS A 99 -2.27 15.37 2.70
CA LYS A 99 -1.43 16.54 2.98
C LYS A 99 -2.27 17.76 2.62
N THR A 100 -3.11 18.19 3.56
CA THR A 100 -3.66 19.55 3.52
C THR A 100 -2.45 20.47 3.64
N SER A 101 -2.08 21.11 2.52
CA SER A 101 -1.13 22.23 2.53
C SER A 101 -1.75 23.42 3.26
#